data_AF-A0A7V8NS73-F1
#
_entry.id   AF-A0A7V8NS73-F1
#
_cell.length_a   1.000
_cell.length_b   1.000
_cell.length_c   1.000
_cell.angle_alpha   90.00
_cell.angle_beta   90.00
_cell.angle_gamma   90.00
#
_symmetry.space_group_name_H-M   'P 1'
#
loop_
_entity.id
_entity.type
_entity.pdbx_description
1 polymer ?
#
loop_
_entity_poly.entity_id
_entity_poly.type
_entity_poly.pdbx_seq_one_letter_code
_entity_poly.pdbx_strand_id
1 'polypeptide(L)' 'MIETPFGGTKAEVRVMYIWLEELKPVLTIIRMGRGLMMGVDHNKDMEWVGASAGFYIG' A
#
# COMPACT_ATOMS: atom_id res chain seq x y z
N MET A 1 -9.24 -8.72 2.33
CA MET A 1 -8.43 -9.24 1.19
C MET A 1 -9.02 -8.64 -0.07
N ILE A 2 -8.21 -8.07 -0.96
CA ILE A 2 -8.67 -7.46 -2.22
C ILE A 2 -8.54 -8.51 -3.33
N GLU A 3 -9.63 -8.79 -4.03
CA GLU A 3 -9.60 -9.70 -5.18
C GLU A 3 -8.86 -9.07 -6.36
N THR A 4 -8.03 -9.86 -7.02
CA THR A 4 -7.29 -9.47 -8.21
C THR A 4 -7.33 -10.60 -9.23
N PRO A 5 -7.02 -10.37 -10.51
CA PRO A 5 -7.10 -11.41 -11.55
C PRO A 5 -6.29 -12.68 -11.27
N PHE A 6 -5.28 -12.61 -10.38
CA PHE A 6 -4.42 -13.75 -10.00
C PHE A 6 -4.57 -14.12 -8.52
N GLY A 7 -5.78 -13.96 -7.97
CA GLY A 7 -6.12 -14.34 -6.60
C GLY A 7 -6.06 -13.20 -5.58
N GLY A 8 -6.41 -13.50 -4.34
CA GLY A 8 -6.54 -12.50 -3.29
C GLY A 8 -5.19 -11.86 -2.89
N THR A 9 -5.23 -10.56 -2.62
CA THR A 9 -4.07 -9.78 -2.14
C THR A 9 -4.37 -9.12 -0.80
N LYS A 10 -3.33 -8.87 -0.01
CA LYS A 10 -3.40 -8.05 1.19
C LYS A 10 -3.08 -6.60 0.83
N ALA A 11 -3.81 -5.66 1.43
CA ALA A 11 -3.54 -4.24 1.32
C ALA A 11 -2.83 -3.76 2.58
N GLU A 12 -1.78 -2.96 2.41
CA GLU A 12 -1.10 -2.24 3.47
C GLU A 12 -1.29 -0.74 3.23
N VAL A 13 -1.81 -0.05 4.24
CA VAL A 13 -2.00 1.40 4.21
C VAL A 13 -0.87 2.04 5.00
N ARG A 14 -0.12 2.95 4.38
CA ARG A 14 0.87 3.78 5.07
C ARG A 14 0.46 5.23 4.98
N VAL A 15 0.46 5.90 6.14
CA VAL A 15 0.24 7.32 6.24
C VAL A 15 1.48 7.95 6.86
N MET A 16 2.10 8.87 6.13
CA MET A 16 3.16 9.71 6.67
C MET A 16 2.51 10.91 7.35
N TYR A 17 2.92 11.14 8.59
CA TYR A 17 2.61 12.36 9.32
C TYR A 17 3.87 13.20 9.47
N ILE A 18 3.69 14.52 9.44
CA ILE A 18 4.71 15.48 9.88
C ILE A 18 4.17 16.26 11.06
N TRP A 19 5.08 16.77 11.88
CA TRP A 19 4.76 17.68 12.96
C TRP A 19 5.15 19.10 12.55
N LEU A 20 4.17 19.99 12.48
CA LEU A 20 4.40 21.42 12.27
C LEU A 20 4.01 22.18 13.54
N GLU A 21 2.72 22.15 13.86
CA GLU A 21 2.11 22.66 15.10
C GLU A 21 1.20 21.59 15.71
N GLU A 22 0.54 20.82 14.85
CA GLU A 22 -0.20 19.58 15.14
C GLU A 22 0.26 18.46 14.20
N LEU A 23 -0.14 17.22 14.50
CA LEU A 23 0.17 16.04 13.68
C LEU A 23 -0.62 16.10 12.36
N LYS A 24 0.06 16.35 11.23
CA LYS A 24 -0.58 16.49 9.90
C LYS A 24 -0.24 15.33 8.97
N PRO A 25 -1.24 14.62 8.40
CA PRO A 25 -1.00 13.61 7.38
C PRO A 25 -0.64 14.30 6.07
N VAL A 26 0.45 13.87 5.42
CA VAL A 26 0.95 14.51 4.18
C VAL A 26 1.11 13.56 3.00
N LEU A 27 1.13 12.26 3.26
CA LEU A 27 1.22 11.26 2.20
C LEU A 27 0.51 9.98 2.63
N THR A 28 -0.41 9.51 1.78
CA THR A 28 -1.06 8.21 1.95
C THR A 28 -0.75 7.35 0.75
N ILE A 29 -0.16 6.18 1.00
CA ILE A 29 0.12 5.18 -0.03
C ILE A 29 -0.53 3.85 0.33
N ILE A 30 -1.10 3.19 -0.67
CA ILE A 30 -1.67 1.86 -0.54
C ILE A 30 -0.81 0.91 -1.36
N ARG A 31 -0.25 -0.09 -0.69
CA ARG A 31 0.55 -1.15 -1.31
C ARG A 31 -0.25 -2.44 -1.32
N MET A 32 -0.13 -3.24 -2.38
CA MET A 32 -0.79 -4.55 -2.50
C MET A 32 0.24 -5.66 -2.71
N GLY A 33 0.04 -6.81 -2.07
CA GLY A 33 1.02 -7.90 -2.06
C GLY A 33 0.45 -9.22 -1.57
N ARG A 34 1.14 -10.32 -1.91
CA ARG A 34 0.67 -11.71 -1.69
C ARG A 34 1.46 -12.50 -0.63
N GLY A 35 2.41 -11.86 0.07
CA GLY A 35 3.24 -12.49 1.10
C GLY A 35 3.06 -11.92 2.52
N LEU A 36 3.84 -12.44 3.46
CA LEU A 36 3.96 -11.89 4.83
C LEU A 36 4.67 -10.52 4.83
N MET A 37 5.58 -10.28 3.88
CA MET A 37 6.27 -9.01 3.71
C MET A 37 6.08 -8.46 2.29
N MET A 38 5.85 -7.16 2.20
CA MET A 38 5.79 -6.39 0.95
C MET A 38 7.17 -5.85 0.58
N GLY A 39 8.01 -6.75 0.06
CA GLY A 39 9.36 -6.47 -0.44
C GLY A 39 9.42 -6.54 -1.97
N VAL A 40 10.24 -5.70 -2.59
CA VAL A 40 10.41 -5.64 -4.05
C VAL A 40 10.97 -6.96 -4.59
N ASP A 41 11.82 -7.65 -3.82
CA ASP A 41 12.38 -8.95 -4.22
C ASP A 41 11.33 -10.06 -4.32
N HIS A 42 10.26 -9.98 -3.53
CA HIS A 42 9.14 -10.92 -3.60
C HIS A 42 8.24 -10.68 -4.82
N ASN A 43 8.41 -9.56 -5.53
CA ASN A 43 7.63 -9.19 -6.69
C ASN A 43 8.26 -9.63 -8.02
N LYS A 44 9.51 -10.12 -8.00
CA LYS A 44 10.33 -10.32 -9.21
C LYS A 44 9.71 -11.28 -10.24
N ASP A 45 8.98 -12.29 -9.77
CA ASP A 45 8.37 -13.33 -10.62
C ASP A 45 6.83 -13.27 -10.61
N MET A 46 6.22 -12.18 -10.15
CA MET A 46 4.77 -12.01 -10.16
C MET A 46 4.29 -11.32 -11.42
N GLU A 47 3.34 -11.95 -12.14
CA GLU A 47 2.70 -11.37 -13.34
C GLU A 47 1.88 -10.11 -13.04
N TRP A 48 1.50 -9.90 -11.78
CA TRP A 48 0.78 -8.71 -11.35
C TRP A 48 1.31 -8.20 -10.02
N VAL A 49 1.75 -6.94 -10.04
CA VAL A 49 2.12 -6.15 -8.87
C VAL A 49 1.17 -4.96 -8.78
N GLY A 50 0.54 -4.78 -7.63
CA GLY A 50 -0.50 -3.79 -7.43
C GLY A 50 -0.06 -2.64 -6.54
N ALA A 51 -0.35 -1.41 -6.97
CA ALA A 51 -0.32 -0.23 -6.11
C ALA A 51 -1.65 0.53 -6.27
N SER A 52 -2.05 1.26 -5.23
CA SER A 52 -3.21 2.14 -5.29
C SER A 52 -2.92 3.47 -4.57
N ALA A 53 -3.64 4.51 -4.97
CA ALA A 53 -3.60 5.80 -4.28
C ALA A 53 -4.58 5.78 -3.11
N GLY A 54 -4.15 6.25 -1.94
CA GLY A 54 -5.05 6.52 -0.83
C GLY A 54 -5.43 7.99 -0.82
N PHE A 55 -6.73 8.27 -0.90
CA PHE A 55 -7.25 9.63 -0.79
C PHE A 55 -7.65 9.90 0.67
N TYR A 56 -7.10 10.96 1.24
CA TYR A 56 -7.51 11.51 2.52
C TYR A 56 -8.23 12.83 2.26
N ILE A 57 -9.52 12.88 2.59
CA ILE A 57 -10.34 14.10 2.51
C ILE A 57 -10.44 14.59 3.95
N GLY A 58 -9.47 15.40 4.35
CA GLY A 58 -9.43 16.08 5.66
C GLY A 58 -10.29 17.33 5.67
#